data_AF-A0A099FQY4-F1
#
_entry.id   AF-A0A099FQY4-F1
#
_cell.length_a   1.000
_cell.length_b   1.000
_cell.length_c   1.000
_cell.angle_alpha   90.00
_cell.angle_beta   90.00
_cell.angle_gamma   90.00
#
_symmetry.space_group_name_H-M   'P 1'
#
loop_
_entity.id
_entity.type
_entity.pdbx_description
1 polymer ?
#
loop_
_entity_poly.entity_id
_entity_poly.type
_entity_poly.pdbx_seq_one_letter_code
_entity_poly.pdbx_strand_id
1 'polypeptide(L)' 'MDRYSFLRELADSWVLLLLVLFFLGAIVFALRPGSRPLHRDAAESIFRNETKPAPAGEKEVE' A
#
# COMPACT_ATOMS: atom_id res chain seq x y z
N MET A 1 15.67 -8.14 40.82
CA MET A 1 15.81 -8.56 39.41
C MET A 1 17.13 -8.01 38.89
N ASP A 2 18.04 -8.89 38.50
CA ASP A 2 19.37 -8.53 38.01
C ASP A 2 19.32 -7.90 36.60
N ARG A 3 20.22 -6.94 36.31
CA ARG A 3 20.28 -6.20 35.02
C ARG A 3 20.28 -7.12 33.80
N TYR A 4 20.90 -8.29 33.91
CA TYR A 4 20.98 -9.26 32.85
C TYR A 4 19.60 -9.78 32.40
N SER A 5 18.66 -9.97 33.33
CA SER A 5 17.31 -10.42 32.98
C SER A 5 16.53 -9.36 32.20
N PHE A 6 16.70 -8.09 32.57
CA PHE A 6 16.07 -6.96 31.86
C PHE A 6 16.58 -6.82 30.42
N LEU A 7 17.91 -6.89 30.23
CA LEU A 7 18.53 -6.83 28.90
C LEU A 7 18.12 -8.02 28.02
N ARG A 8 17.97 -9.21 28.63
CA ARG A 8 17.54 -10.43 27.93
C ARG A 8 16.08 -10.38 27.47
N GLU A 9 15.17 -9.94 28.34
CA GLU A 9 13.74 -9.81 27.98
C GLU A 9 13.51 -8.72 26.92
N LEU A 10 14.28 -7.63 26.99
CA LEU A 10 14.32 -6.64 25.93
C LEU A 10 14.76 -7.31 24.62
N ALA A 11 15.93 -7.97 24.60
CA ALA A 11 16.50 -8.60 23.40
C ALA A 11 15.60 -9.69 22.79
N ASP A 12 14.96 -10.53 23.61
CA ASP A 12 14.08 -11.62 23.13
C ASP A 12 12.85 -11.10 22.38
N SER A 13 12.36 -9.89 22.69
CA SER A 13 11.11 -9.37 22.14
C SER A 13 11.27 -8.43 20.94
N TRP A 14 12.50 -8.04 20.58
CA TRP A 14 12.77 -7.07 19.50
C TRP A 14 12.29 -7.52 18.12
N VAL A 15 12.47 -8.81 17.79
CA VAL A 15 12.05 -9.34 16.48
C VAL A 15 10.52 -9.34 16.35
N LEU A 16 9.82 -9.74 17.42
CA LEU A 16 8.36 -9.69 17.46
C LEU A 16 7.85 -8.25 17.34
N LEU A 17 8.50 -7.30 18.01
CA LEU A 17 8.16 -5.89 17.94
C LEU A 17 8.35 -5.33 16.53
N LEU A 18 9.43 -5.70 15.84
CA LEU A 18 9.67 -5.33 14.44
C LEU A 18 8.56 -5.87 13.53
N LEU A 19 8.18 -7.15 13.67
CA LEU A 19 7.11 -7.74 12.87
C LEU A 19 5.76 -7.03 13.08
N VAL A 20 5.44 -6.66 14.32
CA VAL A 20 4.23 -5.89 14.63
C VAL A 20 4.28 -4.50 14.00
N LEU A 21 5.40 -3.78 14.11
CA LEU A 21 5.57 -2.47 13.47
C LEU A 21 5.48 -2.56 11.94
N PHE A 22 6.08 -3.58 11.34
CA PHE A 22 5.99 -3.84 9.91
C PHE A 22 4.54 -4.08 9.48
N PHE A 23 3.81 -4.91 10.22
CA PHE A 23 2.41 -5.20 9.94
C PHE A 23 1.53 -3.94 10.03
N LEU A 24 1.70 -3.13 11.08
CA LEU A 24 1.01 -1.85 11.21
C LEU A 24 1.40 -0.89 10.07
N GLY A 25 2.68 -0.87 9.69
CA GLY A 25 3.16 -0.11 8.53
C GLY A 25 2.47 -0.54 7.23
N ALA A 26 2.28 -1.84 7.01
CA ALA A 26 1.56 -2.37 5.86
C ALA A 26 0.08 -1.97 5.88
N ILE A 27 -0.58 -1.99 7.04
CA ILE A 27 -1.96 -1.51 7.19
C ILE A 27 -2.05 -0.03 6.83
N VAL A 28 -1.17 0.81 7.40
CA VAL A 28 -1.14 2.25 7.11
C VAL A 28 -0.86 2.51 5.64
N PHE A 29 0.03 1.74 5.02
CA PHE A 29 0.31 1.81 3.59
C PHE A 29 -0.91 1.44 2.74
N ALA A 30 -1.62 0.36 3.09
CA ALA A 30 -2.83 -0.07 2.38
C ALA A 30 -3.99 0.94 2.53
N LEU A 31 -4.12 1.56 3.71
CA LEU A 31 -5.12 2.59 3.98
C LEU A 31 -4.68 3.99 3.52
N ARG A 32 -3.46 4.15 2.97
CA ARG A 32 -2.95 5.44 2.50
C ARG A 32 -3.90 5.98 1.42
N PRO A 33 -4.55 7.14 1.63
CA PRO A 33 -5.60 7.66 0.74
C PRO A 33 -5.10 8.10 -0.65
N GLY A 34 -3.83 7.86 -0.99
CA GLY A 34 -3.20 8.26 -2.24
C GLY A 34 -3.52 7.36 -3.44
N SER A 35 -4.11 6.17 -3.25
CA SER A 35 -4.46 5.27 -4.35
C SER A 35 -5.85 5.55 -4.97
N ARG A 36 -6.64 6.47 -4.38
CA ARG A 36 -7.97 6.85 -4.90
C ARG A 36 -7.99 7.26 -6.38
N PRO A 37 -7.02 8.03 -6.91
CA PRO A 37 -7.01 8.39 -8.33
C PRO A 37 -6.76 7.20 -9.23
N LEU A 38 -5.86 6.29 -8.85
CA LEU A 38 -5.51 5.09 -9.62
C LEU A 38 -6.68 4.11 -9.68
N HIS A 39 -7.38 3.90 -8.56
CA HIS A 39 -8.57 3.05 -8.52
C HIS A 39 -9.73 3.63 -9.34
N ARG A 40 -9.87 4.97 -9.35
CA ARG A 40 -10.88 5.65 -10.16
C ARG A 40 -10.58 5.54 -11.65
N ASP A 41 -9.34 5.77 -12.07
CA ASP A 41 -8.94 5.68 -13.49
C ASP A 41 -9.10 4.24 -14.03
N ALA A 42 -8.78 3.22 -13.21
CA ALA A 42 -9.06 1.82 -13.56
C ALA A 42 -10.56 1.53 -13.71
N ALA A 43 -11.40 2.09 -12.83
CA ALA A 43 -12.86 1.92 -12.90
C ALA A 43 -13.48 2.67 -14.09
N GLU A 44 -12.96 3.85 -14.44
CA GLU A 44 -13.39 4.64 -15.60
C GLU A 44 -12.84 4.11 -16.93
N SER A 45 -11.88 3.18 -16.93
CA SER A 45 -11.22 2.70 -18.16
C SER A 45 -12.18 2.14 -19.21
N ILE A 46 -13.21 1.38 -18.81
CA ILE A 46 -14.22 0.81 -19.73
C ILE A 46 -15.22 1.87 -20.19
N PHE A 47 -15.45 2.89 -19.37
CA PHE A 47 -16.44 3.94 -19.57
C PHE A 47 -15.87 5.17 -20.30
N ARG A 48 -14.54 5.28 -20.40
CA ARG A 48 -13.81 6.45 -20.94
C ARG A 48 -14.26 6.92 -22.33
N ASN A 49 -14.83 6.05 -23.16
CA ASN A 49 -15.30 6.35 -24.53
C ASN A 49 -16.82 6.23 -24.72
N GLU A 50 -17.60 6.18 -23.63
CA GLU A 50 -19.05 5.99 -23.68
C GLU A 50 -19.82 7.21 -24.22
N THR A 51 -19.28 8.42 -24.00
CA THR A 51 -19.92 9.68 -24.42
C THR A 51 -19.51 10.06 -25.85
N LYS A 52 -18.30 9.68 -26.28
CA LYS A 52 -17.78 9.95 -27.63
C LYS A 52 -16.70 8.90 -27.98
N PRO A 53 -16.73 8.31 -29.19
CA PRO A 53 -15.68 7.38 -29.61
C PRO A 53 -14.32 8.08 -29.65
N ALA A 54 -13.25 7.30 -29.40
CA ALA A 54 -11.88 7.78 -29.46
C ALA A 54 -11.59 8.43 -30.83
N PRO A 55 -10.90 9.58 -30.87
CA PRO A 55 -10.56 10.24 -32.12
C PRO A 55 -9.71 9.30 -32.98
N ALA A 56 -10.08 9.16 -34.25
CA ALA A 56 -9.35 8.34 -35.21
C ALA A 56 -7.93 8.89 -35.40
N GLY A 57 -6.94 8.34 -34.68
CA GLY A 57 -5.55 8.77 -34.81
C GLY A 57 -4.65 8.47 -33.61
N GLU A 58 -5.18 8.21 -32.42
CA GLU A 58 -4.36 7.76 -31.29
C GLU A 58 -4.12 6.25 -31.39
N LYS A 59 -2.98 5.89 -31.97
CA LYS A 59 -2.46 4.53 -31.91
C LYS A 59 -2.16 4.20 -30.45
N GLU A 60 -2.71 3.09 -29.98
CA GLU A 60 -2.30 2.41 -28.75
C GLU A 60 -0.76 2.34 -28.74
N VAL A 61 -0.15 3.05 -27.80
CA VAL A 61 1.28 2.86 -27.50
C VAL A 61 1.31 1.71 -26.51
N GLU A 62 1.70 0.54 -27.03
CA GLU A 62 2.07 -0.67 -26.29
C GLU A 62 3.11 -0.39 -25.20
#